data_AF-A0A2W7LVT3-F1
#
_entry.id   AF-A0A2W7LVT3-F1
#
_cell.length_a   1.000
_cell.length_b   1.000
_cell.length_c   1.000
_cell.angle_alpha   90.00
_cell.angle_beta   90.00
_cell.angle_gamma   90.00
#
_symmetry.space_group_name_H-M   'P 1'
#
loop_
_entity.id
_entity.type
_entity.pdbx_description
1 polymer ?
#
loop_
_entity_poly.entity_id
_entity_poly.type
_entity_poly.pdbx_seq_one_letter_code
_entity_poly.pdbx_strand_id
1 'polypeptide(L)' 'MSIPIPAETPDPNIDSPTIPPTEPEPVPEQDPPGTTPPPREDPPATIPPVIVTPE' A
#
# COMPACT_ATOMS: atom_id res chain seq x y z
N MET A 1 61.55 -24.63 -7.64
CA MET A 1 60.41 -24.70 -8.56
C MET A 1 59.52 -23.51 -8.27
N SER A 2 59.35 -22.59 -9.23
CA SER A 2 58.43 -21.46 -9.06
C SER A 2 57.01 -21.96 -9.31
N ILE A 3 56.13 -21.73 -8.34
CA ILE A 3 54.71 -22.05 -8.47
C ILE A 3 54.11 -21.00 -9.41
N PRO A 4 53.39 -21.36 -10.48
CA PRO A 4 52.75 -20.37 -11.34
C PRO A 4 51.74 -19.55 -10.54
N ILE A 5 51.81 -18.21 -10.65
CA ILE A 5 50.82 -17.31 -10.08
C ILE A 5 49.53 -17.47 -10.91
N PRO A 6 48.37 -17.67 -10.28
CA PRO A 6 47.09 -17.70 -10.99
C PRO A 6 46.89 -16.43 -11.83
N ALA A 7 46.28 -16.55 -13.00
CA ALA A 7 45.85 -15.38 -13.76
C ALA A 7 44.81 -14.60 -12.94
N GLU A 8 44.91 -13.27 -12.94
CA GLU A 8 43.92 -12.41 -12.28
C GLU A 8 42.58 -12.52 -13.03
N THR A 9 41.50 -12.75 -12.28
CA THR A 9 40.14 -12.67 -12.80
C THR A 9 39.75 -11.19 -12.90
N PRO A 10 39.29 -10.70 -14.07
CA PRO A 10 38.87 -9.31 -14.22
C PRO A 10 37.71 -9.01 -13.26
N ASP A 11 37.77 -7.85 -12.59
CA ASP A 11 36.70 -7.41 -11.69
C ASP A 11 35.49 -6.96 -12.53
N PRO A 12 34.30 -7.55 -12.31
CA PRO A 12 33.12 -7.29 -13.13
C PRO A 12 32.63 -5.84 -13.06
N ASN A 13 33.01 -5.08 -12.03
CA ASN A 13 32.57 -3.69 -11.83
C ASN A 13 33.49 -2.66 -12.49
N ILE A 14 34.62 -3.06 -13.09
CA ILE A 14 35.58 -2.12 -13.70
C ILE A 14 35.05 -1.56 -15.02
N ASP A 15 34.52 -2.42 -15.89
CA ASP A 15 33.98 -2.02 -17.20
C ASP A 15 32.46 -1.81 -17.17
N SER A 16 31.76 -2.39 -16.20
CA SER A 16 30.30 -2.35 -16.10
C SER A 16 29.87 -2.24 -14.63
N PRO A 17 30.07 -1.06 -14.01
CA PRO A 17 29.67 -0.87 -12.62
C PRO A 17 28.16 -1.04 -12.49
N THR A 18 27.73 -1.70 -11.42
CA THR A 18 26.31 -1.75 -11.09
C THR A 18 25.82 -0.34 -10.73
N ILE A 19 24.94 0.22 -11.56
CA ILE A 19 24.31 1.51 -11.30
C ILE A 19 22.97 1.24 -10.62
N PRO A 20 22.72 1.82 -9.43
CA PRO A 20 21.41 1.72 -8.81
C PRO A 20 20.34 2.34 -9.74
N PRO A 21 19.09 1.85 -9.70
CA PRO A 21 18.03 2.44 -10.49
C PRO A 21 17.91 3.94 -10.21
N THR A 22 17.74 4.73 -11.27
CA THR A 22 17.61 6.19 -11.17
C THR A 22 16.24 6.62 -10.67
N GLU A 23 15.24 5.75 -10.81
CA GLU A 23 13.87 5.99 -10.41
C GLU A 23 13.54 5.15 -9.16
N PRO A 24 12.86 5.74 -8.16
CA PRO A 24 12.32 4.98 -7.04
C PRO A 24 11.28 3.97 -7.54
N GLU A 25 11.15 2.86 -6.82
CA GLU A 25 10.10 1.89 -7.10
C GLU A 25 8.71 2.56 -7.02
N PRO A 26 7.74 2.15 -7.87
CA PRO A 26 6.39 2.70 -7.82
C PRO A 26 5.76 2.41 -6.44
N VAL A 27 5.11 3.42 -5.86
CA VAL A 27 4.38 3.26 -4.60
C VAL A 27 3.18 2.32 -4.85
N PRO A 28 2.98 1.27 -4.03
CA PRO A 28 1.81 0.41 -4.15
C PRO A 28 0.51 1.20 -4.08
N GLU A 29 -0.46 0.85 -4.92
CA GLU A 29 -1.80 1.44 -4.85
C GLU A 29 -2.43 1.10 -3.49
N GLN A 30 -2.79 2.12 -2.72
CA GLN A 30 -3.53 1.97 -1.48
C GLN A 30 -4.83 2.78 -1.62
N ASP A 31 -5.96 2.18 -1.25
CA ASP A 31 -7.20 2.93 -1.11
C ASP A 31 -7.00 4.08 -0.12
N PRO A 32 -7.47 5.30 -0.41
CA PRO A 32 -7.46 6.37 0.56
C PRO A 32 -8.16 5.93 1.85
N PRO A 33 -7.60 6.21 3.03
CA PRO A 33 -8.30 5.95 4.27
C PRO A 33 -9.62 6.74 4.27
N GLY A 34 -10.75 6.04 4.47
CA GLY A 34 -12.07 6.68 4.56
C GLY A 34 -12.90 6.67 3.28
N THR A 35 -12.58 5.84 2.27
CA THR A 35 -13.46 5.63 1.10
C THR A 35 -14.77 4.93 1.44
N THR A 36 -14.88 4.30 2.61
CA THR A 36 -16.12 3.67 3.07
C THR A 36 -17.05 4.73 3.67
N PRO A 37 -18.19 5.06 3.02
CA PRO A 37 -19.17 5.95 3.61
C PRO A 37 -19.73 5.34 4.91
N PRO A 38 -20.15 6.17 5.89
CA PRO A 38 -20.80 5.65 7.08
C PRO A 38 -22.08 4.87 6.70
N PRO A 39 -22.47 3.87 7.50
CA PRO A 39 -23.74 3.19 7.33
C PRO A 39 -24.90 4.18 7.29
N ARG A 40 -25.87 3.94 6.42
CA ARG A 40 -27.11 4.71 6.39
C ARG A 40 -27.91 4.39 7.65
N GLU A 41 -28.27 5.41 8.43
CA GLU A 41 -29.17 5.21 9.58
C GLU A 41 -30.62 5.05 9.13
N ASP A 42 -31.36 4.23 9.87
CA ASP A 42 -32.81 4.12 9.71
C ASP A 42 -33.50 5.42 10.16
N PRO A 43 -34.60 5.82 9.51
CA PRO A 43 -35.37 6.97 9.94
C PRO A 43 -35.95 6.74 11.36
N PRO A 44 -36.19 7.81 12.13
CA PRO A 44 -36.81 7.70 13.44
C PRO A 44 -38.19 7.04 13.35
N ALA A 45 -38.52 6.19 14.33
CA ALA A 45 -39.83 5.58 14.41
C ALA A 45 -40.92 6.65 14.56
N THR A 46 -41.97 6.57 13.74
CA THR A 46 -43.15 7.43 13.87
C THR A 46 -44.06 6.86 14.96
N ILE A 47 -44.34 7.64 16.01
CA ILE A 47 -45.32 7.28 17.04
C ILE A 47 -46.71 7.70 16.55
N PRO A 48 -47.70 6.78 16.46
CA PRO A 48 -49.06 7.14 16.10
C PRO A 48 -49.72 7.99 17.21
N PRO A 49 -50.66 8.90 16.85
CA PRO A 49 -51.34 9.73 17.83
C PRO A 49 -52.14 8.88 18.83
N VAL A 50 -52.12 9.28 20.10
CA VAL A 50 -52.93 8.66 21.16
C VAL A 50 -54.37 9.17 21.04
N ILE A 51 -55.32 8.27 20.82
CA ILE A 51 -56.75 8.58 20.87
C ILE A 51 -57.18 8.55 22.34
N VAL A 52 -57.63 9.70 22.86
CA VAL A 52 -58.18 9.80 24.23
C VAL A 52 -59.69 9.56 24.14
N THR A 53 -60.19 8.46 24.70
CA THR A 53 -61.62 8.25 24.94
C THR A 53 -62.01 8.93 26.25
N PRO A 54 -62.98 9.86 26.27
CA PRO A 54 -63.49 10.45 27.51
C PRO A 54 -64.24 9.41 28.36
N GLU A 55 -64.07 9.48 29.69
CA GLU A 55 -64.87 8.73 30.68
C GLU A 55 -66.27 9.35 30.89
#